data_AF-A0A332IMM2-F1
#
_entry.id   AF-A0A332IMM2-F1
#
_cell.length_a   1.000
_cell.length_b   1.000
_cell.length_c   1.000
_cell.angle_alpha   90.00
_cell.angle_beta   90.00
_cell.angle_gamma   90.00
#
_symmetry.space_group_name_H-M   'P 1'
#
loop_
_entity.id
_entity.type
_entity.pdbx_description
1 polymer ?
#
loop_
_entity_poly.entity_id
_entity_poly.type
_entity_poly.pdbx_seq_one_letter_code
_entity_poly.pdbx_strand_id
1 'polypeptide(L)'
;MQPRVDDRVFPFNPKSITAMYRRVRDELGIEDLRYHDLRREGASRLFEAGFSIEEVAQVTGHRSLNILWQVYTELFPKTLHEKFDKLQKSKNIE
;
A
#
# COMPACT_ATOMS: atom_id res chain seq x y z
N MET A 1 -19.69 -17.35 7.02
CA MET A 1 -19.54 -16.61 5.74
C MET A 1 -20.67 -15.59 5.65
N GLN A 2 -20.44 -14.43 5.02
CA GLN A 2 -21.48 -13.40 4.87
C GLN A 2 -22.64 -13.92 3.99
N PRO A 3 -23.92 -13.71 4.37
CA PRO A 3 -25.07 -14.07 3.54
C PRO A 3 -25.04 -13.37 2.17
N ARG A 4 -25.33 -14.12 1.09
CA ARG A 4 -25.41 -13.57 -0.29
C ARG A 4 -26.83 -13.05 -0.55
N VAL A 5 -27.04 -11.78 -0.24
CA VAL A 5 -28.33 -11.07 -0.42
C VAL A 5 -28.38 -10.19 -1.68
N ASP A 6 -27.27 -10.10 -2.40
CA ASP A 6 -27.05 -9.23 -3.56
C ASP A 6 -25.94 -9.86 -4.42
N ASP A 7 -25.85 -9.46 -5.69
CA ASP A 7 -24.80 -9.92 -6.60
C ASP A 7 -23.41 -9.39 -6.22
N ARG A 8 -23.35 -8.23 -5.55
CA ARG A 8 -22.11 -7.64 -5.06
C ARG A 8 -21.54 -8.45 -3.89
N VAL A 9 -20.22 -8.65 -3.91
CA VAL A 9 -19.48 -9.26 -2.79
C VAL A 9 -19.71 -8.45 -1.50
N PHE A 10 -19.71 -7.12 -1.60
CA PHE A 10 -19.99 -6.20 -0.49
C PHE A 10 -21.22 -5.35 -0.81
N PRO A 11 -22.42 -5.71 -0.29
CA PRO A 11 -23.67 -5.01 -0.58
C PRO A 11 -23.86 -3.76 0.30
N PHE A 12 -22.82 -2.93 0.43
CA PHE A 12 -22.85 -1.73 1.28
C PHE A 12 -22.76 -0.45 0.45
N ASN A 13 -23.35 0.63 0.96
CA ASN A 13 -23.18 1.96 0.38
C ASN A 13 -21.77 2.50 0.72
N PRO A 14 -20.93 2.86 -0.27
CA PRO A 14 -19.59 3.38 -0.02
C PRO A 14 -19.53 4.61 0.91
N LYS A 15 -20.56 5.47 0.84
CA LYS A 15 -20.67 6.65 1.72
C LYS A 15 -20.83 6.24 3.18
N SER A 16 -21.63 5.21 3.44
CA SER A 16 -21.85 4.67 4.79
C SER A 16 -20.56 4.08 5.36
N ILE A 17 -19.79 3.35 4.56
CA ILE A 17 -18.49 2.81 4.98
C ILE A 17 -17.51 3.92 5.36
N THR A 18 -17.43 4.97 4.54
CA THR A 18 -16.55 6.11 4.80
C THR A 18 -16.95 6.86 6.08
N ALA A 19 -18.26 7.06 6.31
CA ALA A 19 -18.77 7.70 7.51
C ALA A 19 -18.51 6.86 8.77
N MET A 20 -18.77 5.55 8.71
CA MET A 20 -18.52 4.64 9.81
C MET A 20 -17.03 4.59 10.19
N TYR A 21 -16.14 4.53 9.18
CA TYR A 21 -14.70 4.56 9.42
C TYR A 21 -14.26 5.80 10.20
N ARG A 22 -14.72 6.99 9.78
CA ARG A 22 -14.41 8.25 10.47
C ARG A 22 -14.92 8.22 11.91
N ARG A 23 -16.15 7.76 12.11
CA ARG A 23 -16.76 7.65 13.44
C ARG A 23 -15.93 6.76 14.37
N VAL A 24 -15.58 5.55 13.93
CA VAL A 24 -14.80 4.60 14.74
C VAL A 24 -13.40 5.15 15.02
N ARG A 25 -12.75 5.77 14.04
CA ARG A 25 -11.45 6.45 14.21
C ARG A 25 -11.54 7.53 15.30
N ASP A 26 -12.58 8.36 15.25
CA ASP A 26 -12.79 9.47 16.20
C ASP A 26 -13.10 8.94 17.61
N GLU A 27 -13.91 7.88 17.72
CA GLU A 27 -14.19 7.19 18.99
C GLU A 27 -12.93 6.59 19.63
N LEU A 28 -11.94 6.19 18.82
CA LEU A 28 -10.64 5.70 19.27
C LEU A 28 -9.60 6.81 19.49
N GLY A 29 -9.94 8.07 19.22
CA GLY A 29 -9.02 9.21 19.38
C GLY A 29 -7.82 9.20 18.43
N ILE A 30 -7.95 8.56 17.26
CA ILE A 30 -6.84 8.48 16.29
C ILE A 30 -6.85 9.73 15.39
N GLU A 31 -5.78 10.50 15.45
CA GLU A 31 -5.61 11.71 14.64
C GLU A 31 -4.95 11.43 13.27
N ASP A 32 -5.25 12.28 12.29
CA ASP A 32 -4.74 12.27 10.90
C ASP A 32 -4.83 10.93 10.11
N LEU A 33 -5.58 9.95 10.60
CA LEU A 33 -5.84 8.71 9.86
C LEU A 33 -7.02 8.87 8.90
N ARG A 34 -6.80 8.62 7.60
CA ARG A 34 -7.82 8.72 6.55
C ARG A 34 -8.09 7.34 5.94
N TYR A 35 -9.28 7.15 5.38
CA TYR A 35 -9.66 5.85 4.80
C TYR A 35 -8.74 5.43 3.63
N HIS A 36 -8.22 6.39 2.86
CA HIS A 36 -7.29 6.10 1.76
C HIS A 36 -5.89 5.70 2.25
N ASP A 37 -5.55 5.92 3.51
CA ASP A 37 -4.26 5.50 4.06
C ASP A 37 -4.20 3.98 4.18
N LEU A 38 -5.33 3.28 4.27
CA LEU A 38 -5.37 1.82 4.18
C LEU A 38 -4.81 1.30 2.84
N ARG A 39 -5.10 2.02 1.76
CA ARG A 39 -4.54 1.70 0.44
C ARG A 39 -3.06 2.05 0.36
N ARG A 40 -2.63 3.12 1.04
CA ARG A 40 -1.21 3.48 1.12
C ARG A 40 -0.42 2.43 1.90
N GLU A 41 -0.92 2.03 3.06
CA GLU A 41 -0.36 0.95 3.88
C GLU A 41 -0.22 -0.36 3.10
N GLY A 42 -1.24 -0.75 2.32
CA GLY A 42 -1.16 -1.91 1.44
C GLY A 42 -0.04 -1.81 0.41
N ALA A 43 0.18 -0.63 -0.17
CA ALA A 43 1.30 -0.40 -1.09
C ALA A 43 2.66 -0.43 -0.36
N SER A 44 2.75 0.17 0.82
CA SER A 44 3.96 0.16 1.67
C SER A 44 4.41 -1.28 1.96
N ARG A 45 3.50 -2.17 2.34
CA ARG A 45 3.81 -3.59 2.59
C ARG A 45 4.36 -4.31 1.36
N LEU A 46 3.88 -3.98 0.17
CA LEU A 46 4.43 -4.56 -1.06
C LEU A 46 5.86 -4.08 -1.32
N PHE A 47 6.13 -2.79 -1.08
CA PHE A 47 7.51 -2.30 -1.19
C PHE A 47 8.43 -2.91 -0.14
N GLU A 48 7.97 -3.06 1.11
CA GLU A 48 8.72 -3.73 2.19
C GLU A 48 9.00 -5.21 1.86
N ALA A 49 8.09 -5.88 1.16
CA ALA A 49 8.28 -7.22 0.64
C ALA A 49 9.22 -7.30 -0.58
N GLY A 50 9.72 -6.16 -1.06
CA GLY A 50 10.72 -6.07 -2.12
C GLY A 50 10.18 -5.96 -3.54
N PHE A 51 8.87 -5.76 -3.71
CA PHE A 51 8.27 -5.58 -5.04
C PHE A 51 8.75 -4.27 -5.70
N SER A 52 8.90 -4.31 -7.02
CA SER A 52 9.24 -3.15 -7.83
C SER A 52 8.06 -2.17 -7.90
N ILE A 53 8.35 -0.91 -8.25
CA ILE A 53 7.32 0.11 -8.35
C ILE A 53 6.27 -0.21 -9.42
N GLU A 54 6.68 -0.86 -10.51
CA GLU A 54 5.80 -1.33 -11.57
C GLU A 54 4.86 -2.43 -11.08
N GLU A 55 5.36 -3.39 -10.30
CA GLU A 55 4.57 -4.46 -9.71
C GLU A 55 3.56 -3.91 -8.69
N VAL A 56 3.99 -3.00 -7.81
CA VAL A 56 3.09 -2.34 -6.86
C VAL A 56 2.03 -1.53 -7.61
N ALA A 57 2.39 -0.83 -8.69
CA ALA A 57 1.43 -0.08 -9.50
C ALA A 57 0.36 -0.98 -10.14
N GLN A 58 0.72 -2.18 -10.60
CA GLN A 58 -0.22 -3.15 -11.15
C GLN A 58 -1.20 -3.65 -10.09
N VAL A 59 -0.70 -4.07 -8.93
CA VAL A 59 -1.54 -4.59 -7.83
C VAL A 59 -2.47 -3.51 -7.28
N THR A 60 -1.95 -2.31 -7.09
CA THR A 60 -2.75 -1.20 -6.59
C THR A 60 -3.67 -0.64 -7.69
N GLY A 61 -3.34 -0.74 -8.97
CA GLY A 61 -4.14 -0.21 -10.08
C GLY A 61 -3.85 1.27 -10.38
N HIS A 62 -2.61 1.72 -10.19
CA HIS A 62 -2.19 3.06 -10.59
C HIS A 62 -1.90 3.12 -12.09
N ARG A 63 -2.51 4.11 -12.79
CA ARG A 63 -2.26 4.35 -14.22
C ARG A 63 -1.00 5.17 -14.48
N SER A 64 -0.52 5.88 -13.47
CA SER A 64 0.67 6.73 -13.55
C SER A 64 1.64 6.32 -12.46
N LEU A 65 2.82 5.85 -12.88
CA LEU A 65 3.92 5.51 -11.97
C LEU A 65 4.43 6.75 -11.24
N ASN A 66 4.30 7.94 -11.81
CA ASN A 66 4.76 9.19 -11.19
C ASN A 66 4.06 9.47 -9.86
N ILE A 67 2.78 9.10 -9.74
CA ILE A 67 2.02 9.27 -8.47
C ILE A 67 2.60 8.34 -7.40
N LEU A 68 2.95 7.11 -7.77
CA LEU A 68 3.59 6.17 -6.85
C LEU A 68 5.00 6.66 -6.50
N TRP A 69 5.78 7.09 -7.50
CA TRP A 69 7.12 7.65 -7.33
C TRP A 69 7.10 8.76 -6.29
N GLN A 70 6.25 9.80 -6.47
CA GLN A 70 6.18 10.94 -5.55
C GLN A 70 5.81 10.57 -4.11
N VAL A 71 5.08 9.48 -3.88
CA VAL A 71 4.59 9.11 -2.55
C VAL A 71 5.55 8.15 -1.84
N TYR A 72 6.27 7.28 -2.56
CA TYR A 72 7.06 6.21 -1.97
C TYR A 72 8.57 6.30 -2.22
N THR A 73 9.05 7.32 -2.95
CA THR A 73 10.49 7.51 -3.23
C THR A 73 11.37 7.53 -2.00
N GLU A 74 10.91 8.22 -0.97
CA GLU A 74 11.72 8.49 0.23
C GLU A 74 11.83 7.28 1.15
N LEU A 75 10.99 6.25 0.95
CA LEU A 75 10.91 5.12 1.87
C LEU A 75 12.09 4.16 1.77
N PHE A 76 12.86 4.17 0.67
CA PHE A 76 13.79 3.06 0.41
C PHE A 76 15.23 3.41 -0.06
N PRO A 77 15.91 4.46 0.43
CA PRO A 77 17.34 4.65 0.16
C PRO A 77 18.22 3.51 0.71
N LYS A 78 17.77 2.82 1.77
CA LYS A 78 18.46 1.66 2.36
C LYS A 78 18.44 0.43 1.46
N THR A 79 17.34 0.18 0.74
CA THR A 79 17.27 -0.97 -0.18
C THR A 79 18.28 -0.87 -1.31
N LEU A 80 18.66 0.35 -1.72
CA LEU A 80 19.70 0.56 -2.72
C LEU A 80 21.07 0.12 -2.18
N HIS A 81 21.39 0.44 -0.92
CA HIS A 81 22.61 -0.03 -0.27
C HIS A 81 22.62 -1.56 -0.15
N GLU A 82 21.53 -2.18 0.29
CA GLU A 82 21.44 -3.64 0.40
C GLU A 82 21.57 -4.35 -0.96
N LYS A 83 20.97 -3.78 -2.02
CA LYS A 83 21.12 -4.28 -3.39
C LYS A 83 22.57 -4.13 -3.88
N PHE A 84 23.21 -3.01 -3.58
CA PHE A 84 24.61 -2.77 -3.91
C PHE A 84 25.56 -3.74 -3.19
N ASP A 85 25.33 -3.97 -1.89
CA ASP A 85 26.12 -4.92 -1.09
C ASP A 85 25.97 -6.36 -1.61
N LYS A 86 24.75 -6.76 -1.99
CA LYS A 86 24.51 -8.06 -2.64
C LYS A 86 25.27 -8.18 -3.97
N LEU A 87 25.27 -7.12 -4.79
CA LEU A 87 26.01 -7.08 -6.05
C LEU A 87 27.53 -7.22 -5.82
N GLN A 88 28.10 -6.49 -4.86
CA GLN A 88 29.52 -6.59 -4.53
C GLN A 88 29.91 -7.98 -4.03
N LYS A 89 29.08 -8.59 -3.18
CA LYS A 89 29.29 -9.98 -2.73
C LYS A 89 29.27 -10.98 -3.88
N SER A 90 28.35 -10.82 -4.85
CA SER A 90 28.28 -11.73 -6.01
C SER A 90 29.51 -11.64 -6.91
N LYS A 91 30.15 -10.46 -7.02
CA LYS A 91 31.37 -10.27 -7.81
C LYS A 91 32.65 -10.79 -7.16
N ASN A 92 32.67 -10.92 -5.83
CA ASN A 92 33.84 -11.37 -5.07
C ASN A 92 33.88 -12.90 -4.87
N ILE A 93 32.93 -13.64 -5.45
CA ILE A 93 32.84 -15.11 -5.37
C ILE A 93 33.29 -15.77 -6.70
N GLU A 94 33.59 -14.97 -7.72
CA GLU A 94 34.35 -15.37 -8.93
C GLU A 94 35.83 -14.99 -8.77
#